data_AF-A0A7V9V6H8-F1
#
_entry.id   AF-A0A7V9V6H8-F1
#
_cell.length_a   1.000
_cell.length_b   1.000
_cell.length_c   1.000
_cell.angle_alpha   90.00
_cell.angle_beta   90.00
_cell.angle_gamma   90.00
#
_symmetry.space_group_name_H-M   'P 1'
#
loop_
_entity.id
_entity.type
_entity.pdbx_description
1 polymer ?
#
loop_
_entity_poly.entity_id
_entity_poly.type
_entity_poly.pdbx_seq_one_letter_code
_entity_poly.pdbx_strand_id
1 'polypeptide(L)'
;MTETRHTTPTSHMPEMADTWVSPLVEVERAVQLRAKDISLDMASPEGGAALRRLIDEEVARWSDDYKRSLRTFDLADPAGVAERAERNLAGYGPLAPLLDDDDVWEIMIVRSPASVVRLKPQVRVHALMSAGDRL
;
A
#
# COMPACT_ATOMS: atom_id res chain seq x y z
N MET A 1 42.77 30.14 -22.17
CA MET A 1 42.42 28.72 -22.34
C MET A 1 43.03 27.97 -21.17
N THR A 2 42.28 27.88 -20.07
CA THR A 2 42.62 27.11 -18.86
C THR A 2 41.30 26.78 -18.16
N GLU A 3 41.00 25.49 -18.15
CA GLU A 3 39.75 24.87 -17.77
C GLU A 3 39.73 24.63 -16.25
N THR A 4 38.90 25.38 -15.53
CA THR A 4 38.71 25.19 -14.08
C THR A 4 37.73 24.04 -13.89
N ARG A 5 38.24 22.87 -13.50
CA ARG A 5 37.44 21.68 -13.23
C ARG A 5 36.46 21.95 -12.08
N HIS A 6 35.17 21.92 -12.39
CA HIS A 6 34.10 21.83 -11.39
C HIS A 6 34.21 20.49 -10.66
N THR A 7 34.66 20.51 -9.40
CA THR A 7 34.45 19.39 -8.49
C THR A 7 33.01 19.45 -7.98
N THR A 8 32.16 18.59 -8.52
CA THR A 8 30.82 18.32 -7.97
C THR A 8 30.98 17.84 -6.53
N PRO A 9 30.29 18.42 -5.53
CA PRO A 9 30.27 17.83 -4.20
C PRO A 9 29.54 16.49 -4.31
N THR A 10 30.24 15.41 -3.94
CA THR A 10 29.66 14.09 -3.69
C THR A 10 28.42 14.30 -2.84
N SER A 11 27.25 14.06 -3.44
CA SER A 11 25.99 13.99 -2.72
C SER A 11 26.13 12.85 -1.73
N HIS A 12 26.47 13.19 -0.48
CA HIS A 12 26.36 12.28 0.65
C HIS A 12 24.87 12.10 0.90
N MET A 13 24.25 11.24 0.09
CA MET A 13 23.01 10.61 0.49
C MET A 13 23.35 9.75 1.70
N PRO A 14 22.82 10.03 2.89
CA PRO A 14 23.00 9.14 4.00
C PRO A 14 22.31 7.83 3.64
N GLU A 15 23.12 6.79 3.49
CA GLU A 15 22.77 5.39 3.39
C GLU A 15 22.21 4.90 4.74
N MET A 16 21.17 5.58 5.24
CA MET A 16 20.46 5.25 6.47
C MET A 16 19.01 5.69 6.31
N ALA A 17 18.32 5.15 5.30
CA ALA A 17 16.88 5.00 5.42
C ALA A 17 16.69 3.96 6.53
N ASP A 18 16.69 4.43 7.78
CA ASP A 18 16.18 3.68 8.91
C ASP A 18 14.88 3.06 8.41
N THR A 19 14.87 1.73 8.29
CA THR A 19 13.72 0.96 7.83
C THR A 19 12.65 1.07 8.90
N TRP A 20 12.03 2.23 9.02
CA TRP A 20 10.88 2.46 9.87
C TRP A 20 9.75 1.67 9.24
N VAL A 21 9.56 0.45 9.74
CA VAL A 21 8.40 -0.35 9.42
C VAL A 21 7.21 0.39 10.03
N SER A 22 6.27 0.79 9.19
CA SER A 22 5.07 1.48 9.63
C SER A 22 4.34 0.62 10.67
N PRO A 23 3.81 1.20 11.76
CA PRO A 23 3.00 0.47 12.75
C PRO A 23 1.87 -0.34 12.13
N LEU A 24 1.28 0.20 11.05
CA LEU A 24 0.29 -0.50 10.25
C LEU A 24 0.81 -1.84 9.70
N VAL A 25 2.02 -1.85 9.14
CA VAL A 25 2.64 -3.05 8.56
C VAL A 25 2.95 -4.09 9.63
N GLU A 26 3.39 -3.64 10.81
CA GLU A 26 3.60 -4.54 11.95
C GLU A 26 2.30 -5.16 12.45
N VAL A 27 1.23 -4.36 12.59
CA VAL A 27 -0.11 -4.83 12.96
C VAL A 27 -0.62 -5.84 11.92
N GLU A 28 -0.55 -5.51 10.63
CA GLU A 28 -0.95 -6.43 9.55
C GLU A 28 -0.21 -7.76 9.60
N ARG A 29 1.11 -7.71 9.84
CA ARG A 29 1.94 -8.90 9.94
C ARG A 29 1.56 -9.75 11.16
N ALA A 30 1.31 -9.13 12.31
CA ALA A 30 0.87 -9.81 13.52
C ALA A 30 -0.51 -10.47 13.32
N VAL A 31 -1.43 -9.75 12.67
CA VAL A 31 -2.76 -10.26 12.30
C VAL A 31 -2.63 -11.49 11.40
N GLN A 32 -1.85 -11.42 10.34
CA GLN A 32 -1.62 -12.54 9.41
C GLN A 32 -1.01 -13.75 10.11
N LEU A 33 -0.02 -13.54 10.99
CA LEU A 33 0.61 -14.62 11.74
C LEU A 33 -0.39 -15.35 12.63
N ARG A 34 -1.21 -14.62 13.38
CA ARG A 34 -2.24 -15.22 14.25
C ARG A 34 -3.39 -15.84 13.45
N ALA A 35 -3.84 -15.19 12.38
CA ALA A 35 -4.86 -15.75 11.49
C ALA A 35 -4.41 -17.10 10.90
N LYS A 36 -3.12 -17.21 10.54
CA LYS A 36 -2.53 -18.47 10.09
C LYS A 36 -2.46 -19.51 11.21
N ASP A 37 -2.07 -19.11 12.42
CA ASP A 37 -1.97 -20.00 13.58
C ASP A 37 -3.32 -20.64 13.93
N ILE A 38 -4.40 -19.85 13.89
CA ILE A 38 -5.76 -20.34 14.16
C ILE A 38 -6.45 -20.94 12.92
N SER A 39 -5.76 -20.98 11.78
CA SER A 39 -6.32 -21.41 10.49
C SER A 39 -7.65 -20.72 10.16
N LEU A 40 -7.67 -19.38 10.25
CA LEU A 40 -8.87 -18.58 10.03
C LEU A 40 -9.47 -18.85 8.64
N ASP A 41 -10.73 -19.31 8.63
CA ASP A 41 -11.48 -19.51 7.39
C ASP A 41 -12.14 -18.19 6.95
N MET A 42 -11.56 -17.57 5.93
CA MET A 42 -12.08 -16.35 5.33
C MET A 42 -13.29 -16.58 4.40
N ALA A 43 -13.57 -17.84 4.01
CA ALA A 43 -14.72 -18.17 3.17
C ALA A 43 -15.99 -18.44 4.00
N SER A 44 -15.85 -18.63 5.31
CA SER A 44 -17.00 -18.75 6.23
C SER A 44 -17.73 -17.41 6.36
N PRO A 45 -19.06 -17.42 6.61
CA PRO A 45 -19.84 -16.21 6.90
C PRO A 45 -19.30 -15.37 8.07
N GLU A 46 -18.58 -16.00 9.01
CA GLU A 46 -18.00 -15.38 10.19
C GLU A 46 -16.55 -14.89 9.97
N GLY A 47 -15.90 -15.27 8.87
CA GLY A 47 -14.49 -15.00 8.61
C GLY A 47 -14.13 -13.52 8.67
N GLY A 48 -14.95 -12.65 8.06
CA GLY A 48 -14.75 -11.20 8.09
C GLY A 48 -14.86 -10.62 9.51
N ALA A 49 -15.87 -11.04 10.28
CA ALA A 49 -16.04 -10.59 11.66
C ALA A 49 -14.92 -11.12 12.58
N ALA A 50 -14.44 -12.34 12.34
CA ALA A 50 -13.31 -12.92 13.06
C ALA A 50 -11.99 -12.20 12.74
N LEU A 51 -11.75 -11.85 11.48
CA LEU A 51 -10.61 -11.02 11.09
C LEU A 51 -10.66 -9.64 11.75
N ARG A 52 -11.82 -8.98 11.75
CA ARG A 52 -12.02 -7.68 12.41
C ARG A 52 -11.65 -7.73 13.89
N ARG A 53 -12.14 -8.74 14.62
CA ARG A 53 -11.80 -8.95 16.04
C ARG A 53 -10.28 -9.10 16.23
N LEU A 54 -9.64 -9.86 15.36
CA LEU A 54 -8.21 -10.12 15.46
C LEU A 54 -7.39 -8.84 15.20
N ILE A 55 -7.83 -7.98 14.28
CA ILE A 55 -7.25 -6.64 14.06
C ILE A 55 -7.41 -5.77 15.32
N ASP A 56 -8.62 -5.70 15.86
CA ASP A 56 -8.90 -4.90 17.07
C ASP A 56 -8.03 -5.36 18.27
N GLU A 57 -7.83 -6.68 18.41
CA GLU A 57 -6.94 -7.26 19.42
C GLU A 57 -5.47 -6.88 19.23
N GLU A 58 -4.95 -6.88 17.99
CA GLU A 58 -3.56 -6.46 17.74
C GLU A 58 -3.35 -4.97 18.00
N VAL A 59 -4.31 -4.14 17.61
CA VAL A 59 -4.29 -2.71 17.87
C VAL A 59 -4.33 -2.44 19.38
N ALA A 60 -5.20 -3.13 20.12
CA ALA A 60 -5.23 -3.03 21.58
C ALA A 60 -3.93 -3.51 22.23
N ARG A 61 -3.36 -4.63 21.73
CA ARG A 61 -2.08 -5.15 22.21
C ARG A 61 -0.95 -4.15 21.99
N TRP A 62 -0.92 -3.44 20.86
CA TRP A 62 0.08 -2.40 20.61
C TRP A 62 0.09 -1.36 21.73
N SER A 63 -1.08 -0.80 22.05
CA SER A 63 -1.19 0.21 23.10
C SER A 63 -0.84 -0.35 24.48
N ASP A 64 -1.18 -1.60 24.76
CA ASP A 64 -0.78 -2.24 26.02
C ASP A 64 0.73 -2.50 26.10
N ASP A 65 1.37 -2.88 25.00
CA ASP A 65 2.82 -3.02 24.92
C ASP A 65 3.54 -1.68 25.10
N TYR A 66 2.99 -0.59 24.53
CA TYR A 66 3.50 0.76 24.78
C TYR A 66 3.37 1.16 26.26
N LYS A 67 2.22 0.93 26.90
CA LYS A 67 2.02 1.19 28.34
C LYS A 67 2.98 0.38 29.23
N ARG A 68 3.39 -0.79 28.77
CA ARG A 68 4.40 -1.66 29.43
C ARG A 68 5.84 -1.29 29.07
N SER A 69 6.05 -0.22 28.31
CA SER A 69 7.36 0.23 27.81
C SER A 69 8.09 -0.79 26.93
N LEU A 70 7.34 -1.70 26.28
CA LEU A 70 7.86 -2.64 25.28
C LEU A 70 7.97 -2.01 23.89
N ARG A 71 7.33 -0.84 23.68
CA ARG A 71 7.39 -0.05 22.45
C ARG A 71 7.72 1.40 22.78
N THR A 72 8.36 2.08 21.82
CA THR A 72 8.82 3.48 21.97
C THR A 72 7.68 4.50 21.84
N PHE A 73 6.59 4.16 21.16
CA PHE A 73 5.45 5.05 20.91
C PHE A 73 4.13 4.27 20.79
N ASP A 74 3.02 4.97 21.07
CA ASP A 74 1.66 4.46 20.85
C ASP A 74 1.15 4.77 19.44
N LEU A 75 0.07 4.12 19.03
CA LEU A 75 -0.66 4.47 17.82
C LEU A 75 -1.36 5.82 18.00
N ALA A 76 -1.05 6.78 17.13
CA ALA A 76 -1.70 8.09 17.15
C ALA A 76 -3.19 8.03 16.79
N ASP A 77 -3.58 7.11 15.91
CA ASP A 77 -4.96 6.84 15.52
C ASP A 77 -5.22 5.32 15.44
N PRO A 78 -5.56 4.67 16.57
CA PRO A 78 -5.83 3.24 16.61
C PRO A 78 -7.00 2.81 15.70
N ALA A 79 -8.05 3.64 15.63
CA ALA A 79 -9.25 3.34 14.84
C ALA A 79 -8.95 3.37 13.34
N GLY A 80 -8.25 4.41 12.88
CA GLY A 80 -7.81 4.51 11.49
C GLY A 80 -6.84 3.40 11.09
N VAL A 81 -5.94 2.98 12.00
CA VAL A 81 -5.06 1.81 11.76
C VAL A 81 -5.88 0.53 11.60
N ALA A 82 -6.87 0.30 12.45
CA ALA A 82 -7.72 -0.89 12.36
C ALA A 82 -8.52 -0.92 11.03
N GLU A 83 -9.14 0.19 10.64
CA GLU A 83 -9.87 0.31 9.37
C GLU A 83 -8.93 0.10 8.16
N ARG A 84 -7.74 0.68 8.21
CA ARG A 84 -6.74 0.55 7.15
C ARG A 84 -6.26 -0.89 7.02
N ALA A 85 -6.00 -1.57 8.13
CA ALA A 85 -5.60 -2.98 8.16
C ALA A 85 -6.71 -3.90 7.64
N GLU A 86 -7.97 -3.66 8.04
CA GLU A 86 -9.12 -4.44 7.56
C GLU A 86 -9.26 -4.37 6.04
N ARG A 87 -9.21 -3.15 5.46
CA ARG A 87 -9.25 -2.97 4.01
C ARG A 87 -8.07 -3.67 3.32
N ASN A 88 -6.88 -3.60 3.92
CA ASN A 88 -5.66 -4.17 3.36
C ASN A 88 -5.64 -5.71 3.40
N LEU A 89 -6.29 -6.33 4.38
CA LEU A 89 -6.26 -7.77 4.60
C LEU A 89 -7.49 -8.52 4.05
N ALA A 90 -8.66 -7.90 4.09
CA ALA A 90 -9.93 -8.50 3.68
C ALA A 90 -10.40 -8.05 2.29
N GLY A 91 -10.03 -6.84 1.89
CA GLY A 91 -10.31 -6.31 0.56
C GLY A 91 -9.14 -6.52 -0.40
N TYR A 92 -9.16 -5.82 -1.52
CA TYR A 92 -8.01 -5.74 -2.43
C TYR A 92 -6.95 -4.71 -1.95
N GLY A 93 -7.01 -4.32 -0.67
CA GLY A 93 -6.15 -3.31 -0.07
C GLY A 93 -6.08 -2.00 -0.86
N PRO A 94 -4.89 -1.53 -1.23
CA PRO A 94 -4.75 -0.30 -2.01
C PRO A 94 -5.35 -0.40 -3.43
N LEU A 95 -5.66 -1.60 -3.90
CA LEU A 95 -6.27 -1.81 -5.22
C LEU A 95 -7.79 -1.71 -5.20
N ALA A 96 -8.45 -1.81 -4.04
CA ALA A 96 -9.90 -1.77 -3.97
C ALA A 96 -10.50 -0.52 -4.65
N PRO A 97 -10.01 0.71 -4.42
CA PRO A 97 -10.51 1.90 -5.12
C PRO A 97 -10.22 1.92 -6.63
N LEU A 98 -9.26 1.13 -7.11
CA LEU A 98 -8.94 1.02 -8.54
C LEU A 98 -9.79 -0.06 -9.22
N LEU A 99 -10.24 -1.07 -8.48
CA LEU A 99 -11.12 -2.13 -8.99
C LEU A 99 -12.58 -1.70 -9.01
N ASP A 100 -12.98 -0.80 -8.10
CA ASP A 100 -14.32 -0.19 -8.08
C ASP A 100 -14.49 0.92 -9.14
N ASP A 101 -13.43 1.28 -9.88
CA ASP A 101 -13.44 2.33 -10.90
C ASP A 101 -13.68 1.72 -12.29
N ASP A 102 -14.89 1.88 -12.83
CA ASP A 102 -15.32 1.35 -14.13
C ASP A 102 -14.46 1.83 -15.33
N ASP A 103 -13.67 2.91 -15.17
CA ASP A 103 -12.75 3.41 -16.19
C ASP A 103 -11.36 2.73 -16.14
N VAL A 104 -11.13 1.84 -15.17
CA VAL A 104 -9.87 1.10 -15.00
C VAL A 104 -10.02 -0.29 -15.63
N TRP A 105 -9.23 -0.53 -16.67
CA TRP A 105 -9.25 -1.78 -17.44
C TRP A 105 -7.98 -2.64 -17.23
N GLU A 106 -6.87 -2.06 -16.77
CA GLU A 106 -5.62 -2.78 -16.48
C GLU A 106 -4.92 -2.17 -15.25
N ILE A 107 -4.45 -3.03 -14.34
CA ILE A 107 -3.65 -2.65 -13.16
C ILE A 107 -2.32 -3.38 -13.24
N MET A 108 -1.21 -2.63 -13.34
CA MET A 108 0.14 -3.19 -13.30
C MET A 108 0.75 -3.07 -11.90
N ILE A 109 1.18 -4.21 -11.34
CA ILE A 109 1.93 -4.27 -10.08
C ILE A 109 3.43 -4.26 -10.42
N VAL A 110 4.11 -3.16 -10.13
CA VAL A 110 5.57 -3.06 -10.31
C VAL A 110 6.22 -3.58 -9.04
N ARG A 111 7.24 -4.44 -9.17
CA ARG A 111 8.04 -4.92 -8.01
C ARG A 111 8.88 -3.77 -7.46
N SER A 112 8.25 -2.95 -6.63
CA SER A 112 8.80 -1.82 -5.86
C SER A 112 8.02 -1.78 -4.55
N PRO A 113 8.63 -1.43 -3.40
CA PRO A 113 8.00 -1.65 -2.09
C PRO A 113 6.68 -0.92 -1.84
N ALA A 114 6.20 -0.02 -2.73
CA ALA A 114 4.95 0.70 -2.53
C ALA A 114 4.28 1.26 -3.81
N SER A 115 4.48 0.70 -5.00
CA SER A 115 4.05 1.36 -6.26
C SER A 115 2.97 0.59 -7.03
N VAL A 116 1.75 1.14 -7.09
CA VAL A 116 0.69 0.75 -8.03
C VAL A 116 0.51 1.88 -9.04
N VAL A 117 0.48 1.55 -10.34
CA VAL A 117 0.36 2.55 -11.42
C VAL A 117 -0.98 2.37 -12.14
N ARG A 118 -1.76 3.45 -12.25
CA ARG A 118 -3.01 3.52 -13.02
C ARG A 118 -2.70 3.81 -14.49
N LEU A 119 -3.11 2.93 -15.39
CA LEU A 119 -3.02 3.15 -16.84
C LEU A 119 -4.38 3.60 -17.38
N LYS A 120 -4.43 4.70 -18.13
CA LYS A 120 -5.62 5.12 -18.87
C LYS A 120 -5.49 4.70 -20.34
N PRO A 121 -6.55 4.14 -20.95
CA PRO A 121 -6.51 3.81 -22.37
C PRO A 121 -6.45 5.11 -23.17
N GLN A 122 -5.37 5.29 -23.93
CA GLN A 122 -5.27 6.39 -24.90
C GLN A 122 -5.99 5.96 -26.18
N VAL A 123 -7.25 6.37 -26.33
CA VAL A 123 -7.94 6.26 -27.63
C VAL A 123 -7.39 7.35 -28.55
N ARG A 124 -6.41 7.01 -29.39
CA ARG A 124 -6.05 7.86 -30.55
C ARG A 124 -7.06 7.64 -31.66
N VAL A 125 -8.05 8.53 -31.77
CA VAL A 125 -8.83 8.65 -33.00
C VAL A 125 -7.95 9.38 -34.02
N HIS A 126 -7.32 8.62 -34.94
CA HIS A 126 -6.77 9.22 -36.15
C HIS A 126 -7.93 9.61 -37.06
N ALA A 127 -8.29 10.89 -37.07
CA ALA A 127 -9.14 11.46 -38.10
C ALA A 127 -8.37 11.44 -39.43
N LEU A 128 -8.62 10.44 -40.27
CA LEU A 128 -8.17 10.46 -41.67
C LEU A 128 -9.13 11.37 -42.46
N MET A 129 -8.90 12.68 -42.40
CA MET A 129 -9.36 13.57 -43.48
C MET A 129 -8.48 13.27 -44.70
N SER A 130 -8.98 12.45 -45.63
CA SER A 130 -8.47 12.47 -47.00
C SER A 130 -9.37 13.38 -47.82
N ALA A 131 -8.90 14.61 -48.00
CA ALA A 131 -9.38 15.48 -49.05
C ALA A 131 -8.97 14.90 -50.41
N GLY A 132 -9.93 14.87 -51.34
CA GLY A 132 -9.68 14.81 -52.78
C GLY A 132 -9.30 13.45 -53.35
N ASP A 133 -10.24 12.83 -54.05
CA ASP A 133 -9.86 12.30 -55.35
C ASP A 133 -10.94 12.63 -56.39
N ARG A 134 -10.44 13.06 -57.55
CA ARG A 134 -11.18 13.56 -58.69
C ARG A 134 -11.79 12.41 -59.47
N LEU A 135 -13.02 12.59 -59.97
CA LEU A 135 -13.41 12.20 -61.33
C LEU A 135 -14.26 13.33 -61.92
#